data_AF-A0A2N9HW62-F1
#
_entry.id   AF-A0A2N9HW62-F1
#
_cell.length_a   1.000
_cell.length_b   1.000
_cell.length_c   1.000
_cell.angle_alpha   90.00
_cell.angle_beta   90.00
_cell.angle_gamma   90.00
#
_symmetry.space_group_name_H-M   'P 1'
#
loop_
_entity.id
_entity.type
_entity.pdbx_description
1 polymer ?
#
loop_
_entity_poly.entity_id
_entity_poly.type
_entity_poly.pdbx_seq_one_letter_code
_entity_poly.pdbx_strand_id
1 'polypeptide(L)'
;MESWVYDIENALRVKDNDHAKAMAEKAKFEAEVLELKEKVKLLEADCIKSIGLAREEGKQVGQQEVLDQVRIDFQGVFNRGFRDGWKSALKKAKVPSSLKWFLRDETPLLYPDAGLMNSDAKDEDDEDDEDKTEEVSGEQGTGPSAPIPEDSSAPPEDVADPSASAPIDLAVSDPPATYGPAPVDPAPPSEN
;
A
#
# COMPACT_ATOMS: atom_id res chain seq x y z
N MET A 1 -6.96 -9.61 83.00
CA MET A 1 -6.41 -10.58 82.02
C MET A 1 -6.51 -10.05 80.58
N GLU A 2 -6.57 -8.72 80.38
CA GLU A 2 -7.15 -8.15 79.14
C GLU A 2 -6.14 -7.82 78.03
N SER A 3 -4.85 -7.56 78.33
CA SER A 3 -3.89 -7.02 77.32
C SER A 3 -3.87 -7.80 76.02
N TRP A 4 -3.70 -9.13 76.10
CA TRP A 4 -3.62 -10.00 74.92
C TRP A 4 -4.89 -9.99 74.06
N VAL A 5 -6.06 -9.73 74.67
CA VAL A 5 -7.33 -9.60 73.92
C VAL A 5 -7.33 -8.28 73.14
N TYR A 6 -6.89 -7.19 73.74
CA TYR A 6 -6.74 -5.88 73.09
C TYR A 6 -5.67 -5.91 71.98
N ASP A 7 -4.57 -6.62 72.19
CA ASP A 7 -3.51 -6.81 71.20
C ASP A 7 -4.04 -7.57 69.96
N ILE A 8 -4.85 -8.61 70.17
CA ILE A 8 -5.53 -9.36 69.09
C ILE A 8 -6.58 -8.49 68.38
N GLU A 9 -7.43 -7.76 69.12
CA GLU A 9 -8.46 -6.88 68.56
C GLU A 9 -7.83 -5.80 67.66
N ASN A 10 -6.73 -5.20 68.10
CA ASN A 10 -5.98 -4.22 67.32
C ASN A 10 -5.34 -4.86 66.06
N ALA A 11 -4.75 -6.05 66.17
CA ALA A 11 -4.17 -6.77 65.03
C ALA A 11 -5.21 -7.35 64.05
N LEU A 12 -6.46 -7.53 64.49
CA LEU A 12 -7.60 -7.81 63.62
C LEU A 12 -8.00 -6.53 62.86
N ARG A 13 -8.29 -5.44 63.59
CA ARG A 13 -8.66 -4.14 63.04
C ARG A 13 -7.68 -3.59 61.98
N VAL A 14 -6.37 -3.73 62.21
CA VAL A 14 -5.34 -3.32 61.23
C VAL A 14 -5.47 -4.13 59.93
N LYS A 15 -5.59 -5.46 60.04
CA LYS A 15 -5.74 -6.36 58.89
C LYS A 15 -7.02 -6.09 58.11
N ASP A 16 -8.13 -5.84 58.80
CA ASP A 16 -9.41 -5.54 58.18
C ASP A 16 -9.37 -4.21 57.42
N ASN A 17 -8.68 -3.20 57.97
CA ASN A 17 -8.41 -1.92 57.31
C ASN A 17 -7.50 -2.08 56.08
N ASP A 18 -6.42 -2.86 56.18
CA ASP A 18 -5.50 -3.11 55.08
C ASP A 18 -6.18 -3.90 53.95
N HIS A 19 -7.02 -4.88 54.29
CA HIS A 19 -7.86 -5.60 53.34
C HIS A 19 -8.91 -4.69 52.69
N ALA A 20 -9.59 -3.84 53.46
CA ALA A 20 -10.54 -2.85 52.92
C ALA A 20 -9.86 -1.88 51.93
N LYS A 21 -8.64 -1.41 52.26
CA LYS A 21 -7.84 -0.58 51.34
C LYS A 21 -7.45 -1.35 50.07
N ALA A 22 -6.96 -2.59 50.21
CA ALA A 22 -6.59 -3.42 49.06
C ALA A 22 -7.78 -3.68 48.12
N MET A 23 -8.97 -3.94 48.68
CA MET A 23 -10.21 -4.09 47.91
C MET A 23 -10.66 -2.79 47.23
N ALA A 24 -10.48 -1.63 47.88
CA ALA A 24 -10.80 -0.33 47.28
C ALA A 24 -9.88 0.03 46.10
N GLU A 25 -8.56 -0.17 46.25
CA GLU A 25 -7.59 0.00 45.15
C GLU A 25 -7.87 -0.99 44.01
N LYS A 26 -8.18 -2.26 44.33
CA LYS A 26 -8.57 -3.26 43.33
C LYS A 26 -9.80 -2.80 42.53
N ALA A 27 -10.86 -2.38 43.20
CA ALA A 27 -12.09 -1.91 42.55
C ALA A 27 -11.84 -0.68 41.65
N LYS A 28 -10.94 0.21 42.05
CA LYS A 28 -10.49 1.35 41.24
C LYS A 28 -9.76 0.90 39.97
N PHE A 29 -8.80 -0.02 40.07
CA PHE A 29 -8.13 -0.59 38.89
C PHE A 29 -9.08 -1.38 37.99
N GLU A 30 -10.04 -2.12 38.55
CA GLU A 30 -11.05 -2.84 37.75
C GLU A 30 -11.96 -1.87 36.98
N ALA A 31 -12.30 -0.70 37.55
CA ALA A 31 -13.01 0.36 36.84
C ALA A 31 -12.17 1.02 35.72
N GLU A 32 -10.91 1.35 36.00
CA GLU A 32 -9.98 1.92 35.01
C GLU A 32 -9.73 0.96 33.82
N VAL A 33 -9.66 -0.35 34.08
CA VAL A 33 -9.53 -1.39 33.03
C VAL A 33 -10.79 -1.47 32.16
N LEU A 34 -11.99 -1.31 32.73
CA LEU A 34 -13.23 -1.26 31.95
C LEU A 34 -13.29 -0.01 31.06
N GLU A 35 -12.96 1.16 31.62
CA GLU A 35 -12.94 2.43 30.87
C GLU A 35 -11.91 2.38 29.71
N LEU A 36 -10.72 1.81 29.95
CA LEU A 36 -9.71 1.60 28.90
C LEU A 36 -10.20 0.61 27.84
N LYS A 37 -10.89 -0.46 28.22
CA LYS A 37 -11.44 -1.46 27.28
C LYS A 37 -12.51 -0.86 26.37
N GLU A 38 -13.33 0.06 26.86
CA GLU A 38 -14.30 0.80 26.04
C GLU A 38 -13.61 1.79 25.10
N LYS A 39 -12.59 2.52 25.57
CA LYS A 39 -11.79 3.44 24.73
C LYS A 39 -11.03 2.70 23.62
N VAL A 40 -10.48 1.53 23.89
CA VAL A 40 -9.80 0.68 22.88
C VAL A 40 -10.79 0.27 21.78
N LYS A 41 -11.97 -0.25 22.14
CA LYS A 41 -13.01 -0.61 21.16
C LYS A 41 -13.45 0.57 20.29
N LEU A 42 -13.61 1.77 20.88
CA LEU A 42 -14.00 2.97 20.16
C LEU A 42 -12.91 3.40 19.16
N LEU A 43 -11.64 3.36 19.57
CA LEU A 43 -10.49 3.70 18.73
C LEU A 43 -10.28 2.67 17.62
N GLU A 44 -10.49 1.39 17.91
CA GLU A 44 -10.45 0.28 16.94
C GLU A 44 -11.49 0.45 15.83
N ALA A 45 -12.75 0.76 16.21
CA ALA A 45 -13.81 1.02 15.24
C ALA A 45 -13.55 2.27 14.37
N ASP A 46 -13.03 3.36 14.96
CA ASP A 46 -12.71 4.59 14.21
C ASP A 46 -11.47 4.41 13.31
N CYS A 47 -10.50 3.58 13.73
CA CYS A 47 -9.36 3.16 12.92
C CYS A 47 -9.79 2.35 11.69
N ILE A 48 -10.64 1.33 11.87
CA ILE A 48 -11.19 0.52 10.76
C ILE A 48 -11.97 1.42 9.79
N LYS A 49 -12.84 2.29 10.32
CA LYS A 49 -13.66 3.23 9.53
C LYS A 49 -12.81 4.22 8.73
N SER A 50 -11.78 4.82 9.32
CA SER A 50 -10.91 5.79 8.65
C SER A 50 -10.00 5.13 7.61
N ILE A 51 -9.54 3.89 7.84
CA ILE A 51 -8.84 3.09 6.83
C ILE A 51 -9.75 2.74 5.65
N GLY A 52 -11.02 2.38 5.91
CA GLY A 52 -12.02 2.12 4.86
C GLY A 52 -12.28 3.36 4.00
N LEU A 53 -12.55 4.50 4.64
CA LEU A 53 -12.77 5.79 3.96
C LEU A 53 -11.56 6.18 3.08
N ALA A 54 -10.34 6.14 3.63
CA ALA A 54 -9.14 6.53 2.89
C ALA A 54 -8.83 5.61 1.68
N ARG A 55 -9.23 4.33 1.75
CA ARG A 55 -9.12 3.39 0.61
C ARG A 55 -10.10 3.75 -0.51
N GLU A 56 -11.35 4.03 -0.18
CA GLU A 56 -12.38 4.37 -1.17
C GLU A 56 -12.17 5.76 -1.78
N GLU A 57 -11.77 6.76 -0.98
CA GLU A 57 -11.34 8.06 -1.51
C GLU A 57 -10.14 7.92 -2.46
N GLY A 58 -9.15 7.10 -2.11
CA GLY A 58 -8.01 6.80 -2.99
C GLY A 58 -8.42 6.11 -4.31
N LYS A 59 -9.37 5.17 -4.25
CA LYS A 59 -9.94 4.48 -5.42
C LYS A 59 -10.64 5.48 -6.35
N GLN A 60 -11.49 6.35 -5.81
CA GLN A 60 -12.23 7.34 -6.60
C GLN A 60 -11.32 8.42 -7.21
N VAL A 61 -10.35 8.96 -6.45
CA VAL A 61 -9.38 9.94 -6.96
C VAL A 61 -8.52 9.34 -8.07
N GLY A 62 -8.00 8.12 -7.88
CA GLY A 62 -7.21 7.42 -8.90
C GLY A 62 -7.99 7.10 -10.17
N GLN A 63 -9.27 6.71 -10.05
CA GLN A 63 -10.14 6.53 -11.22
C GLN A 63 -10.38 7.85 -11.96
N GLN A 64 -10.65 8.94 -11.24
CA GLN A 64 -10.92 10.25 -11.85
C GLN A 64 -9.69 10.80 -12.58
N GLU A 65 -8.49 10.67 -12.00
CA GLU A 65 -7.23 11.06 -12.65
C GLU A 65 -6.99 10.29 -13.96
N VAL A 66 -7.21 8.97 -13.95
CA VAL A 66 -7.11 8.12 -15.14
C VAL A 66 -8.15 8.51 -16.20
N LEU A 67 -9.40 8.76 -15.81
CA LEU A 67 -10.46 9.18 -16.74
C LEU A 67 -10.17 10.54 -17.39
N ASP A 68 -9.63 11.51 -16.65
CA ASP A 68 -9.29 12.82 -17.21
C ASP A 68 -8.02 12.79 -18.07
N GLN A 69 -7.02 11.96 -17.74
CA GLN A 69 -5.88 11.72 -18.64
C GLN A 69 -6.35 11.06 -19.96
N VAL A 70 -7.22 10.04 -19.89
CA VAL A 70 -7.85 9.42 -21.07
C VAL A 70 -8.64 10.45 -21.89
N ARG A 71 -9.40 11.34 -21.24
CA ARG A 71 -10.13 12.44 -21.90
C ARG A 71 -9.19 13.37 -22.66
N ILE A 72 -8.07 13.78 -22.04
CA ILE A 72 -7.04 14.63 -22.65
C ILE A 72 -6.39 13.95 -23.86
N ASP A 73 -5.99 12.69 -23.73
CA ASP A 73 -5.35 11.95 -24.82
C ASP A 73 -6.28 11.72 -26.00
N PHE A 74 -7.54 11.37 -25.75
CA PHE A 74 -8.54 11.16 -26.80
C PHE A 74 -8.90 12.48 -27.51
N GLN A 75 -9.07 13.58 -26.77
CA GLN A 75 -9.23 14.92 -27.37
C GLN A 75 -7.99 15.33 -28.17
N GLY A 76 -6.79 14.96 -27.72
CA GLY A 76 -5.53 15.16 -28.43
C GLY A 76 -5.48 14.39 -29.76
N VAL A 77 -5.84 13.10 -29.76
CA VAL A 77 -5.92 12.26 -30.97
C VAL A 77 -6.97 12.81 -31.94
N PHE A 78 -8.17 13.13 -31.46
CA PHE A 78 -9.25 13.71 -32.26
C PHE A 78 -8.82 15.03 -32.92
N ASN A 79 -8.24 15.96 -32.16
CA ASN A 79 -7.79 17.24 -32.69
C ASN A 79 -6.59 17.12 -33.65
N ARG A 80 -5.74 16.10 -33.51
CA ARG A 80 -4.71 15.79 -34.53
C ARG A 80 -5.37 15.31 -35.82
N GLY A 81 -6.15 14.22 -35.74
CA GLY A 81 -6.81 13.61 -36.91
C GLY A 81 -7.73 14.57 -37.68
N PHE A 82 -8.49 15.42 -36.98
CA PHE A 82 -9.32 16.45 -37.62
C PHE A 82 -8.48 17.46 -38.41
N ARG A 83 -7.39 17.99 -37.82
CA ARG A 83 -6.54 18.99 -38.48
C ARG A 83 -5.84 18.40 -39.71
N ASP A 84 -5.37 17.17 -39.64
CA ASP A 84 -4.71 16.50 -40.77
C ASP A 84 -5.70 16.14 -41.89
N GLY A 85 -6.92 15.72 -41.54
CA GLY A 85 -8.03 15.54 -42.48
C GLY A 85 -8.43 16.85 -43.17
N TRP A 86 -8.59 17.93 -42.40
CA TRP A 86 -8.93 19.27 -42.90
C TRP A 86 -7.86 19.83 -43.84
N LYS A 87 -6.58 19.79 -43.43
CA LYS A 87 -5.44 20.17 -44.28
C LYS A 87 -5.40 19.36 -45.58
N SER A 88 -5.68 18.07 -45.51
CA SER A 88 -5.71 17.19 -46.67
C SER A 88 -6.88 17.52 -47.61
N ALA A 89 -8.04 17.87 -47.08
CA ALA A 89 -9.20 18.33 -47.87
C ALA A 89 -8.90 19.67 -48.58
N LEU A 90 -8.35 20.66 -47.88
CA LEU A 90 -7.98 21.95 -48.47
C LEU A 90 -6.92 21.82 -49.57
N LYS A 91 -5.91 20.95 -49.37
CA LYS A 91 -4.92 20.61 -50.41
C LYS A 91 -5.57 19.97 -51.65
N LYS A 92 -6.47 19.00 -51.47
CA LYS A 92 -7.23 18.37 -52.57
C LYS A 92 -8.11 19.39 -53.32
N ALA A 93 -8.72 20.33 -52.61
CA ALA A 93 -9.50 21.43 -53.16
C ALA A 93 -8.65 22.56 -53.79
N LYS A 94 -7.31 22.43 -53.83
CA LYS A 94 -6.36 23.42 -54.37
C LYS A 94 -6.46 24.81 -53.73
N VAL A 95 -6.93 24.88 -52.49
CA VAL A 95 -7.03 26.13 -51.73
C VAL A 95 -5.61 26.65 -51.44
N PRO A 96 -5.29 27.93 -51.70
CA PRO A 96 -4.01 28.52 -51.32
C PRO A 96 -3.74 28.45 -49.81
N SER A 97 -2.51 28.06 -49.43
CA SER A 97 -2.06 27.93 -48.04
C SER A 97 -2.03 29.25 -47.26
N SER A 98 -2.04 30.39 -47.96
CA SER A 98 -2.10 31.74 -47.38
C SER A 98 -3.50 32.15 -46.90
N LEU A 99 -4.55 31.38 -47.21
CA LEU A 99 -5.91 31.69 -46.75
C LEU A 99 -6.11 31.30 -45.28
N LYS A 100 -6.86 32.14 -44.54
CA LYS A 100 -7.23 31.95 -43.12
C LYS A 100 -7.84 30.57 -42.79
N TRP A 101 -8.35 29.84 -43.78
CA TRP A 101 -8.83 28.46 -43.65
C TRP A 101 -7.73 27.44 -43.31
N PHE A 102 -6.48 27.69 -43.70
CA PHE A 102 -5.30 26.92 -43.26
C PHE A 102 -4.79 27.35 -41.88
N LEU A 103 -5.00 28.60 -41.47
CA LEU A 103 -4.60 29.09 -40.14
C LEU A 103 -5.61 28.73 -39.03
N ARG A 104 -6.30 27.59 -39.17
CA ARG A 104 -7.20 27.04 -38.15
C ARG A 104 -6.52 26.08 -37.17
N ASP A 105 -5.23 25.81 -37.37
CA ASP A 105 -4.40 24.87 -36.60
C ASP A 105 -4.43 25.06 -35.08
N GLU A 106 -4.62 26.30 -34.62
CA GLU A 106 -4.63 26.70 -33.21
C GLU A 106 -6.03 26.73 -32.58
N THR A 107 -7.12 26.58 -33.36
CA THR A 107 -8.47 26.48 -32.78
C THR A 107 -8.71 25.03 -32.33
N PRO A 108 -8.73 24.70 -31.03
CA PRO A 108 -9.05 23.35 -30.60
C PRO A 108 -10.54 23.12 -30.83
N LEU A 109 -10.91 21.97 -31.38
CA LEU A 109 -12.29 21.52 -31.26
C LEU A 109 -12.52 21.05 -29.82
N LEU A 110 -13.64 21.49 -29.26
CA LEU A 110 -14.22 20.82 -28.11
C LEU A 110 -14.49 19.37 -28.52
N TYR A 111 -13.90 18.43 -27.77
CA TYR A 111 -14.25 17.03 -27.91
C TYR A 111 -15.73 16.87 -27.55
N PRO A 112 -16.51 16.01 -28.23
CA PRO A 112 -17.87 15.70 -27.81
C PRO A 112 -17.86 15.24 -26.35
N ASP A 113 -18.91 15.54 -25.59
CA ASP A 113 -19.07 15.00 -24.24
C ASP A 113 -19.47 13.53 -24.34
N ALA A 114 -18.47 12.68 -24.59
CA ALA A 114 -18.62 11.38 -25.23
C ALA A 114 -19.03 10.26 -24.27
N GLY A 115 -19.94 10.55 -23.34
CA GLY A 115 -20.56 9.55 -22.46
C GLY A 115 -19.57 8.74 -21.62
N LEU A 116 -18.40 9.31 -21.29
CA LEU A 116 -17.38 8.69 -20.44
C LEU A 116 -17.82 8.80 -18.97
N MET A 117 -18.98 8.20 -18.68
CA MET A 117 -19.57 8.18 -17.36
C MET A 117 -18.70 7.32 -16.44
N ASN A 118 -18.50 7.81 -15.22
CA ASN A 118 -17.97 7.03 -14.11
C ASN A 118 -18.86 5.78 -13.97
N SER A 119 -18.33 4.61 -14.33
CA SER A 119 -19.07 3.37 -14.17
C SER A 119 -19.19 3.06 -12.68
N ASP A 120 -20.31 3.50 -12.09
CA ASP A 120 -20.76 3.18 -10.73
C ASP A 120 -21.14 1.68 -10.64
N ALA A 121 -20.16 0.83 -10.95
CA ALA A 121 -20.18 -0.58 -10.62
C ALA A 121 -20.12 -0.66 -9.10
N LYS A 122 -21.26 -1.00 -8.50
CA LYS A 122 -21.28 -1.45 -7.12
C LYS A 122 -20.40 -2.69 -7.05
N ASP A 123 -19.34 -2.63 -6.25
CA ASP A 123 -18.86 -3.84 -5.61
C ASP A 123 -20.05 -4.38 -4.81
N GLU A 124 -20.56 -5.54 -5.21
CA GLU A 124 -21.49 -6.29 -4.37
C GLU A 124 -20.63 -6.84 -3.23
N ASP A 125 -20.92 -6.39 -2.00
CA ASP A 125 -20.17 -6.72 -0.80
C ASP A 125 -20.40 -8.21 -0.49
N ASP A 126 -19.41 -9.03 -0.80
CA ASP A 126 -19.48 -10.50 -0.71
C ASP A 126 -19.31 -10.92 0.76
N GLU A 127 -20.37 -10.69 1.56
CA GLU A 127 -20.48 -11.06 2.98
C GLU A 127 -20.55 -12.60 3.14
N ASP A 128 -19.42 -13.28 2.87
CA ASP A 128 -19.24 -14.73 3.03
C ASP A 128 -19.10 -15.13 4.52
N ASP A 129 -20.20 -14.98 5.28
CA ASP A 129 -20.34 -15.43 6.67
C ASP A 129 -20.68 -16.94 6.74
N GLU A 130 -19.86 -17.79 6.12
CA GLU A 130 -19.96 -19.25 6.29
C GLU A 130 -19.34 -19.72 7.62
N ASP A 131 -20.10 -19.57 8.71
CA ASP A 131 -19.86 -20.30 9.98
C ASP A 131 -19.93 -21.82 9.76
N LYS A 132 -18.78 -22.42 9.44
CA LYS A 132 -18.58 -23.88 9.34
C LYS A 132 -18.05 -24.48 10.64
N THR A 133 -18.84 -24.38 11.69
CA THR A 133 -18.65 -25.18 12.91
C THR A 133 -19.05 -26.65 12.67
N GLU A 134 -18.13 -27.46 12.10
CA GLU A 134 -18.35 -28.90 11.89
C GLU A 134 -17.34 -29.77 12.68
N GLU A 135 -17.81 -30.41 13.75
CA GLU A 135 -17.13 -31.55 14.39
C GLU A 135 -17.32 -32.83 13.57
N VAL A 136 -16.23 -33.57 13.28
CA VAL A 136 -16.11 -35.05 13.14
C VAL A 136 -14.69 -35.33 12.56
N SER A 137 -13.77 -36.10 13.14
CA SER A 137 -13.78 -37.43 13.78
C SER A 137 -13.58 -38.59 12.78
N GLY A 138 -12.65 -39.52 13.09
CA GLY A 138 -12.15 -40.58 12.21
C GLY A 138 -10.92 -40.12 11.40
N GLU A 139 -9.68 -40.57 11.63
CA GLU A 139 -9.13 -41.94 11.76
C GLU A 139 -9.07 -42.72 10.44
N GLN A 140 -7.98 -42.55 9.68
CA GLN A 140 -7.36 -43.58 8.83
C GLN A 140 -5.94 -43.13 8.39
N GLY A 141 -4.98 -44.00 8.07
CA GLY A 141 -4.99 -45.46 8.27
C GLY A 141 -4.35 -46.28 7.14
N THR A 142 -3.02 -46.22 7.02
CA THR A 142 -2.16 -47.22 6.33
C THR A 142 -2.04 -47.20 4.79
N GLY A 143 -0.80 -47.05 4.29
CA GLY A 143 -0.26 -47.93 3.24
C GLY A 143 -0.17 -47.38 1.80
N PRO A 144 1.01 -47.45 1.13
CA PRO A 144 1.19 -47.02 -0.26
C PRO A 144 1.29 -48.19 -1.27
N SER A 145 1.18 -47.89 -2.57
CA SER A 145 1.69 -48.73 -3.67
C SER A 145 1.87 -47.96 -4.98
N ALA A 146 2.94 -48.29 -5.72
CA ALA A 146 3.21 -47.82 -7.08
C ALA A 146 4.00 -48.90 -7.86
N PRO A 147 3.80 -49.04 -9.18
CA PRO A 147 4.73 -49.74 -10.07
C PRO A 147 5.12 -48.94 -11.34
N ILE A 148 6.13 -49.47 -12.06
CA ILE A 148 6.92 -48.93 -13.19
C ILE A 148 7.34 -50.13 -14.10
N PRO A 149 8.11 -50.06 -15.24
CA PRO A 149 8.94 -48.95 -15.78
C PRO A 149 8.99 -48.79 -17.34
N GLU A 150 9.93 -47.95 -17.82
CA GLU A 150 10.66 -48.00 -19.13
C GLU A 150 9.89 -47.77 -20.46
N ASP A 151 10.48 -47.34 -21.59
CA ASP A 151 11.88 -47.07 -22.03
C ASP A 151 11.88 -45.77 -22.95
N SER A 152 12.85 -45.28 -23.75
CA SER A 152 14.13 -45.78 -24.30
C SER A 152 15.03 -44.67 -24.92
N SER A 153 16.31 -45.03 -25.17
CA SER A 153 17.18 -44.57 -26.29
C SER A 153 17.58 -43.09 -26.45
N ALA A 154 18.82 -42.78 -26.00
CA ALA A 154 19.71 -41.75 -26.61
C ALA A 154 20.69 -42.41 -27.63
N PRO A 155 21.56 -41.66 -28.34
CA PRO A 155 22.87 -41.22 -27.77
C PRO A 155 23.37 -39.83 -28.31
N PRO A 156 24.61 -39.37 -27.99
CA PRO A 156 25.05 -37.97 -28.20
C PRO A 156 26.19 -37.79 -29.22
N GLU A 157 26.72 -36.56 -29.31
CA GLU A 157 28.07 -36.04 -29.72
C GLU A 157 27.87 -34.62 -30.31
N ASP A 158 28.75 -33.62 -30.27
CA ASP A 158 29.91 -33.16 -29.47
C ASP A 158 30.70 -32.24 -30.41
N VAL A 159 30.84 -30.93 -30.11
CA VAL A 159 31.74 -30.01 -30.83
C VAL A 159 32.15 -28.81 -29.95
N ALA A 160 33.30 -28.97 -29.29
CA ALA A 160 34.36 -27.98 -29.06
C ALA A 160 34.04 -26.49 -28.73
N ASP A 161 34.44 -26.10 -27.50
CA ASP A 161 34.78 -24.72 -27.13
C ASP A 161 36.18 -24.29 -27.68
N PRO A 162 36.36 -23.05 -28.16
CA PRO A 162 37.66 -22.46 -28.46
C PRO A 162 38.06 -21.34 -27.46
N SER A 163 38.20 -21.64 -26.17
CA SER A 163 38.72 -20.69 -25.19
C SER A 163 40.21 -20.38 -25.39
N ALA A 164 40.55 -19.14 -25.77
CA ALA A 164 41.93 -18.70 -26.00
C ALA A 164 42.18 -17.20 -25.73
N SER A 165 42.67 -16.91 -24.51
CA SER A 165 43.63 -15.84 -24.15
C SER A 165 43.31 -14.34 -24.35
N ALA A 166 43.33 -13.62 -23.23
CA ALA A 166 43.59 -12.17 -23.10
C ALA A 166 45.14 -11.87 -23.18
N PRO A 167 45.76 -10.71 -22.79
CA PRO A 167 45.27 -9.58 -21.96
C PRO A 167 45.80 -8.15 -22.32
N ILE A 168 45.64 -7.19 -21.39
CA ILE A 168 46.35 -5.89 -21.16
C ILE A 168 46.22 -4.75 -22.23
N ASP A 169 46.23 -3.43 -21.93
CA ASP A 169 46.28 -2.66 -20.66
C ASP A 169 45.77 -1.18 -20.78
N LEU A 170 45.79 -0.44 -19.66
CA LEU A 170 46.01 1.03 -19.49
C LEU A 170 44.90 2.10 -19.77
N ALA A 171 44.26 2.58 -18.69
CA ALA A 171 43.85 4.00 -18.39
C ALA A 171 42.94 4.01 -17.12
N VAL A 172 43.22 4.59 -15.94
CA VAL A 172 43.64 5.96 -15.50
C VAL A 172 42.50 6.99 -15.62
N SER A 173 42.03 7.72 -14.59
CA SER A 173 42.31 7.75 -13.13
C SER A 173 41.14 8.37 -12.31
N ASP A 174 41.17 8.24 -10.98
CA ASP A 174 40.25 8.86 -9.99
C ASP A 174 40.25 10.40 -9.95
N PRO A 175 39.13 11.00 -9.50
CA PRO A 175 39.14 12.03 -8.45
C PRO A 175 38.26 11.66 -7.22
N PRO A 176 38.48 12.26 -6.03
CA PRO A 176 38.33 11.57 -4.75
C PRO A 176 36.95 11.60 -4.07
N ALA A 177 36.80 10.71 -3.08
CA ALA A 177 35.62 10.53 -2.25
C ALA A 177 35.15 11.79 -1.49
N THR A 178 33.85 12.06 -1.55
CA THR A 178 33.19 13.06 -0.69
C THR A 178 33.03 12.51 0.73
N TYR A 179 33.82 13.03 1.66
CA TYR A 179 33.60 12.81 3.09
C TYR A 179 32.26 13.41 3.54
N GLY A 180 31.59 12.75 4.48
CA GLY A 180 30.45 13.34 5.19
C GLY A 180 30.86 14.56 6.02
N PRO A 181 29.91 15.42 6.42
CA PRO A 181 30.22 16.65 7.14
C PRO A 181 30.91 16.38 8.48
N ALA A 182 32.14 16.87 8.62
CA ALA A 182 32.85 16.94 9.89
C ALA A 182 32.18 17.95 10.84
N PRO A 183 32.32 17.79 12.17
CA PRO A 183 31.63 18.65 13.14
C PRO A 183 32.10 20.11 13.09
N VAL A 184 31.17 21.04 13.33
CA VAL A 184 31.48 22.46 13.56
C VAL A 184 32.08 22.67 14.95
N ASP A 185 33.26 23.28 14.98
CA ASP A 185 33.95 23.69 16.21
C ASP A 185 33.46 25.10 16.65
N PRO A 186 33.15 25.36 17.94
CA PRO A 186 32.66 26.66 18.38
C PRO A 186 33.73 27.76 18.33
N ALA A 187 33.36 28.94 17.85
CA ALA A 187 34.23 30.12 17.91
C ALA A 187 34.46 30.59 19.36
N PRO A 188 35.66 31.10 19.70
CA PRO A 188 35.96 31.62 21.03
C PRO A 188 35.18 32.92 21.33
N PRO A 189 34.94 33.26 22.61
CA PRO A 189 34.22 34.47 22.99
C PRO A 189 35.02 35.73 22.64
N SER A 190 34.32 36.76 22.15
CA SER A 190 34.85 38.12 22.09
C SER A 190 34.65 38.81 23.43
N GLU A 191 35.72 39.37 24.00
CA GLU A 191 35.62 40.32 25.12
C GLU A 191 35.06 41.66 24.63
N ASN A 192 34.04 42.20 25.32
CA ASN A 192 33.86 43.62 25.65
C ASN A 192 32.70 43.80 26.64
#